data_AF-A0A7W6JEK6-F1
#
_entry.id   AF-A0A7W6JEK6-F1
#
_cell.length_a   1.000
_cell.length_b   1.000
_cell.length_c   1.000
_cell.angle_alpha   90.00
_cell.angle_beta   90.00
_cell.angle_gamma   90.00
#
_symmetry.space_group_name_H-M   'P 1'
#
loop_
_entity.id
_entity.type
_entity.pdbx_description
1 polymer ?
#
loop_
_entity_poly.entity_id
_entity_poly.type
_entity_poly.pdbx_seq_one_letter_code
_entity_poly.pdbx_strand_id
1 'polypeptide(L)'
;MEYLSSTPGQRLEGYRAYARAADSFSGVAWKAPSAHRFENTVANDAPSREPTVGEVMKAVPAWLVVAGGAVAAALMGAMLGGALHI
;
A
#
# COMPACT_ATOMS: atom_id res chain seq x y z
N MET A 1 -19.79 41.13 -31.56
CA MET A 1 -19.21 40.21 -30.55
C MET A 1 -18.55 41.08 -29.50
N GLU A 2 -19.13 41.12 -28.31
CA GLU A 2 -18.63 41.90 -27.20
C GLU A 2 -17.43 41.17 -26.59
N TYR A 3 -16.24 41.79 -26.66
CA TYR A 3 -15.05 41.27 -25.99
C TYR A 3 -15.23 41.56 -24.50
N LEU A 4 -15.75 40.58 -23.76
CA LEU A 4 -15.71 40.63 -22.30
C LEU A 4 -14.25 40.69 -21.86
N SER A 5 -13.79 41.90 -21.50
CA SER A 5 -12.46 42.12 -20.99
C SER A 5 -12.37 41.46 -19.62
N SER A 6 -11.75 40.28 -19.59
CA SER A 6 -11.46 39.60 -18.32
C SER A 6 -10.67 40.54 -17.41
N THR A 7 -11.04 40.60 -16.13
CA THR A 7 -10.23 41.33 -15.17
C THR A 7 -8.91 40.57 -14.92
N PRO A 8 -7.84 41.23 -14.47
CA PRO A 8 -6.59 40.55 -14.13
C PRO A 8 -6.78 39.38 -13.14
N GLY A 9 -7.71 39.51 -12.20
CA GLY A 9 -8.05 38.45 -11.25
C GLY A 9 -8.68 37.22 -11.92
N GLN A 10 -9.62 37.42 -12.84
CA GLN A 10 -10.23 36.33 -13.62
C GLN A 10 -9.22 35.60 -14.51
N ARG A 11 -8.25 36.32 -15.06
CA ARG A 11 -7.14 35.69 -15.81
C ARG A 11 -6.26 34.81 -14.93
N LEU A 12 -5.94 35.28 -13.73
CA LEU A 12 -5.14 34.51 -12.78
C LEU A 12 -5.89 33.26 -12.28
N GLU A 13 -7.19 33.38 -12.04
CA GLU A 13 -8.04 32.26 -11.64
C GLU A 13 -8.15 31.22 -12.76
N GLY A 14 -8.35 31.65 -14.00
CA GLY A 14 -8.33 30.77 -15.18
C GLY A 14 -7.00 30.03 -15.33
N TYR A 15 -5.87 30.71 -15.12
CA TYR A 15 -4.54 30.10 -15.15
C TYR A 15 -4.38 29.01 -14.08
N ARG A 16 -4.82 29.29 -12.84
CA ARG A 16 -4.76 28.32 -11.73
C ARG A 16 -5.67 27.12 -11.96
N ALA A 17 -6.87 27.34 -12.51
CA ALA A 17 -7.80 26.27 -12.85
C ALA A 17 -7.24 25.35 -13.94
N TYR A 18 -6.62 25.93 -14.96
CA TYR A 18 -5.97 25.18 -16.04
C TYR A 18 -4.78 24.36 -15.54
N ALA A 19 -3.92 24.93 -14.68
CA ALA A 19 -2.80 24.21 -14.09
C ALA A 19 -3.27 22.98 -13.28
N ARG A 20 -4.31 23.15 -12.45
CA ARG A 20 -4.89 22.04 -11.67
C ARG A 20 -5.49 20.94 -12.55
N ALA A 21 -6.10 21.32 -13.68
CA ALA A 21 -6.61 20.35 -14.66
C ALA A 21 -5.48 19.61 -15.38
N ALA A 22 -4.38 20.29 -15.72
CA ALA A 22 -3.21 19.64 -16.29
C ALA A 22 -2.58 18.62 -15.32
N ASP A 23 -2.51 18.96 -14.03
CA ASP A 23 -1.98 18.06 -12.99
C ASP A 23 -2.84 16.80 -12.82
N SER A 24 -4.17 16.88 -12.97
CA SER A 24 -5.02 15.69 -12.83
C SER A 24 -4.80 14.68 -13.96
N PHE A 25 -4.43 15.14 -15.16
CA PHE A 25 -4.05 14.25 -16.26
C PHE A 25 -2.73 13.52 -15.99
N SER A 26 -1.84 14.04 -15.15
CA SER A 26 -0.60 13.33 -14.79
C SER A 26 -0.85 12.05 -13.98
N GLY A 27 -1.95 11.99 -13.21
CA GLY A 27 -2.35 10.81 -12.44
C GLY A 27 -3.08 9.74 -13.26
N VAL A 28 -3.70 10.13 -14.37
CA VAL A 28 -4.43 9.22 -15.28
C VAL A 28 -3.61 8.90 -16.54
N ALA A 29 -2.57 9.69 -16.84
CA ALA A 29 -1.66 9.42 -17.92
C ALA A 29 -0.96 8.09 -17.66
N TRP A 30 -1.11 7.18 -18.63
CA TRP A 30 -0.39 5.92 -18.63
C TRP A 30 1.11 6.19 -18.53
N LYS A 31 1.71 5.83 -17.39
CA LYS A 31 3.15 5.90 -17.18
C LYS A 31 3.78 4.72 -17.89
N ALA A 32 4.57 4.99 -18.94
CA ALA A 32 5.34 3.95 -19.60
C ALA A 32 6.21 3.23 -18.56
N PRO A 33 6.23 1.88 -18.54
CA PRO A 33 7.12 1.10 -17.68
C PRO A 33 8.57 1.56 -17.90
N SER A 34 9.35 1.71 -16.82
CA SER A 34 10.77 2.00 -16.94
C SER A 34 11.46 0.85 -17.66
N ALA A 35 11.93 1.09 -18.88
CA ALA A 35 12.72 0.11 -19.61
C ALA A 35 14.06 -0.09 -18.90
N HIS A 36 14.15 -1.10 -18.03
CA HIS A 36 15.43 -1.50 -17.48
C HIS A 36 16.25 -2.09 -18.63
N ARG A 37 17.41 -1.47 -18.93
CA ARG A 37 18.29 -1.83 -20.06
C ARG A 37 18.72 -3.31 -20.06
N PHE A 38 18.60 -3.99 -18.92
CA PHE A 38 18.96 -5.37 -18.68
C PHE A 38 17.90 -6.08 -17.82
N GLU A 39 16.63 -5.96 -18.19
CA GLU A 39 15.58 -6.75 -17.55
C GLU A 39 15.68 -8.21 -18.04
N ASN A 40 16.30 -9.06 -17.22
CA ASN A 40 16.48 -10.49 -17.53
C ASN A 40 15.21 -11.32 -17.27
N THR A 41 14.08 -10.68 -16.95
CA THR A 41 12.81 -11.36 -16.71
C THR A 41 12.09 -11.57 -18.04
N VAL A 42 11.58 -12.77 -18.27
CA VAL A 42 10.78 -13.07 -19.47
C VAL A 42 9.49 -12.25 -19.39
N ALA A 43 9.05 -11.63 -20.50
CA ALA A 43 7.88 -10.76 -20.53
C ALA A 43 6.57 -11.40 -20.03
N ASN A 44 6.51 -12.73 -19.97
CA ASN A 44 5.37 -13.52 -19.50
C ASN A 44 5.64 -14.21 -18.14
N ASP A 45 6.75 -13.95 -17.48
CA ASP A 45 6.90 -14.40 -16.10
C ASP A 45 5.87 -13.67 -15.26
N ALA A 46 4.95 -14.43 -14.67
CA ALA A 46 4.09 -13.89 -13.64
C ALA A 46 4.99 -13.30 -12.55
N PRO A 47 4.80 -12.03 -12.13
CA PRO A 47 5.55 -11.51 -11.00
C PRO A 47 5.39 -12.50 -9.86
N SER A 48 6.51 -12.90 -9.24
CA SER A 48 6.50 -13.85 -8.13
C SER A 48 5.45 -13.38 -7.14
N ARG A 49 4.33 -14.11 -7.07
CA ARG A 49 3.21 -13.72 -6.21
C ARG A 49 3.71 -13.74 -4.79
N GLU A 50 3.75 -12.57 -4.15
CA GLU A 50 4.02 -12.51 -2.72
C GLU A 50 2.96 -13.36 -2.00
N PRO A 51 3.39 -14.34 -1.20
CA PRO A 51 2.44 -15.17 -0.47
C PRO A 51 1.65 -14.30 0.49
N THR A 52 0.33 -14.45 0.45
CA THR A 52 -0.56 -13.74 1.38
C THR A 52 -0.32 -14.24 2.80
N VAL A 53 -0.61 -13.41 3.81
CA VAL A 53 -0.51 -13.81 5.23
C VAL A 53 -1.28 -15.10 5.50
N GLY A 54 -2.44 -15.28 4.86
CA GLY A 54 -3.25 -16.51 4.98
C GLY A 54 -2.58 -17.75 4.39
N GLU A 55 -1.84 -17.63 3.29
CA GLU A 55 -1.07 -18.73 2.69
C GLU A 55 0.13 -19.10 3.56
N VAL A 56 0.80 -18.11 4.14
CA VAL A 56 1.89 -18.33 5.10
C VAL A 56 1.37 -19.04 6.35
N MET A 57 0.23 -18.63 6.89
CA MET A 57 -0.37 -19.28 8.07
C MET A 57 -0.84 -20.71 7.81
N LYS A 58 -1.28 -21.03 6.58
CA LYS A 58 -1.61 -22.41 6.19
C LYS A 58 -0.39 -23.32 6.10
N ALA A 59 0.80 -22.75 5.86
CA ALA A 59 2.05 -23.50 5.85
C ALA A 59 2.57 -23.82 7.26
N VAL A 60 2.00 -23.22 8.32
CA VAL A 60 2.41 -23.47 9.70
C VAL A 60 1.82 -24.81 10.18
N PRO A 61 2.65 -25.78 10.61
CA PRO A 61 2.18 -27.01 11.23
C PRO A 61 1.26 -26.75 12.43
N ALA A 62 0.12 -27.43 12.51
CA ALA A 62 -0.88 -27.24 13.56
C ALA A 62 -0.31 -27.43 14.99
N TRP A 63 0.66 -28.33 15.16
CA TRP A 63 1.30 -28.56 16.46
C TRP A 63 2.08 -27.34 16.98
N LEU A 64 2.63 -26.50 16.09
CA LEU A 64 3.32 -25.28 16.48
C LEU A 64 2.35 -24.23 17.03
N VAL A 65 1.13 -24.16 16.47
CA VAL A 65 0.08 -23.28 16.98
C VAL A 65 -0.32 -23.70 18.39
N VAL A 66 -0.46 -25.01 18.62
CA VAL A 66 -0.78 -25.57 19.95
C VAL A 66 0.36 -25.30 20.94
N ALA A 67 1.61 -25.58 20.55
CA ALA A 67 2.77 -25.34 21.41
C ALA A 67 2.93 -23.84 21.74
N GLY A 68 2.81 -22.96 20.75
CA GLY A 68 2.87 -21.51 20.95
C GLY A 68 1.74 -21.01 21.85
N GLY A 69 0.52 -21.51 21.66
CA GLY A 69 -0.62 -21.22 22.53
C GLY A 69 -0.40 -21.67 23.96
N ALA A 70 0.16 -22.87 24.17
CA ALA A 70 0.47 -23.39 25.50
C ALA A 70 1.54 -22.54 26.22
N VAL A 71 2.59 -22.13 25.51
CA VAL A 71 3.62 -21.23 26.06
C VAL A 71 3.02 -19.87 26.42
N ALA A 72 2.22 -19.28 25.53
CA ALA A 72 1.55 -18.00 25.82
C ALA A 72 0.61 -18.12 27.04
N ALA A 73 -0.16 -19.20 27.13
CA ALA A 73 -1.03 -19.47 28.27
C ALA A 73 -0.24 -19.65 29.58
N ALA A 74 0.88 -20.37 29.54
CA ALA A 74 1.75 -20.54 30.70
C ALA A 74 2.36 -19.20 31.17
N LEU A 75 2.79 -18.35 30.24
CA LEU A 75 3.30 -17.01 30.56
C LEU A 75 2.21 -16.14 31.17
N MET A 76 1.02 -16.12 30.58
CA MET A 76 -0.12 -15.38 31.13
C MET A 76 -0.51 -15.91 32.52
N GLY A 77 -0.54 -17.23 32.70
CA GLY A 77 -0.80 -17.86 33.98
C GLY A 77 0.27 -17.54 35.03
N ALA A 78 1.54 -17.48 34.64
CA ALA A 78 2.64 -17.08 35.52
C ALA A 78 2.55 -15.60 35.91
N MET A 79 2.18 -14.71 34.99
CA MET A 79 1.95 -13.30 35.32
C MET A 79 0.75 -13.11 36.25
N LEU A 80 -0.34 -13.85 36.04
CA LEU A 80 -1.52 -13.81 36.92
C LEU A 80 -1.25 -14.46 38.28
N GLY A 81 -0.55 -15.59 38.29
CA GLY A 81 -0.15 -16.32 39.50
C GLY A 81 0.86 -15.56 40.35
N GLY A 82 1.80 -14.86 39.71
CA GLY A 82 2.71 -13.92 40.39
C GLY A 82 1.99 -12.70 40.95
N ALA A 83 0.92 -12.23 40.29
CA ALA A 83 0.09 -11.12 40.79
C ALA A 83 -0.80 -11.51 41.99
N LEU A 84 -1.11 -12.80 42.16
CA LEU A 84 -1.88 -13.36 43.28
C LEU A 84 -0.98 -13.87 44.43
N HIS A 85 0.34 -13.79 44.30
CA HIS A 85 1.30 -14.20 45.34
C HIS A 85 1.72 -13.03 46.25
N ILE A 86 0.77 -12.14 46.55
CA ILE A 86 0.86 -11.05 47.53
C ILE A 86 -0.18 -11.30 48.61
#